data_AF-A0A7V5L2E2-F1
#
_entry.id   AF-A0A7V5L2E2-F1
#
_cell.length_a   1.000
_cell.length_b   1.000
_cell.length_c   1.000
_cell.angle_alpha   90.00
_cell.angle_beta   90.00
_cell.angle_gamma   90.00
#
_symmetry.space_group_name_H-M   'P 1'
#
loop_
_entity.id
_entity.type
_entity.pdbx_description
1 polymer ?
#
loop_
_entity_poly.entity_id
_entity_poly.type
_entity_poly.pdbx_seq_one_letter_code
_entity_poly.pdbx_strand_id
1 'polypeptide(L)'
;MKIFKLIIVILFVPLLILAKEPTPPIPYNYLAKKEVRNFIDMMVKKYHFDRNYITEVIQNAMYDRETLSRYTGKYKVGSTNGSWERYKAHVLDAETLQKAKEFKQNYYPTLLRAEQEYGVDMDYIVGFM
;
A
#
# COMPACT_ATOMS: atom_id res chain seq x y z
N MET A 1 -15.91 -21.82 -40.43
CA MET A 1 -14.99 -21.88 -39.26
C MET A 1 -14.36 -20.54 -38.87
N LYS A 2 -13.94 -19.67 -39.81
CA LYS A 2 -13.33 -18.37 -39.48
C LYS A 2 -14.29 -17.39 -38.77
N ILE A 3 -15.54 -17.32 -39.21
CA ILE A 3 -16.58 -16.42 -38.65
C ILE A 3 -16.94 -16.82 -37.21
N PHE A 4 -17.06 -18.12 -36.93
CA PHE A 4 -17.36 -18.64 -35.59
C PHE A 4 -16.23 -18.33 -34.59
N LYS A 5 -14.96 -18.47 -35.01
CA LYS A 5 -13.81 -18.05 -34.21
C LYS A 5 -13.79 -16.54 -33.94
N LEU A 6 -14.17 -15.72 -34.93
CA LEU A 6 -14.24 -14.27 -34.78
C LEU A 6 -15.31 -13.85 -33.76
N ILE A 7 -16.48 -14.49 -33.80
CA ILE A 7 -17.57 -14.24 -32.84
C ILE A 7 -17.14 -14.60 -31.41
N ILE A 8 -16.43 -15.72 -31.22
CA ILE A 8 -15.89 -16.11 -29.91
C ILE A 8 -14.90 -15.05 -29.41
N VAL A 9 -13.97 -14.58 -30.25
CA VAL A 9 -13.01 -13.54 -29.83
C VAL A 9 -13.73 -12.26 -29.40
N ILE A 10 -14.69 -11.78 -30.19
CA ILE A 10 -15.45 -10.56 -29.86
C ILE A 10 -16.25 -10.72 -28.56
N LEU A 11 -16.80 -11.90 -28.30
CA LEU A 11 -17.58 -12.19 -27.08
C LEU A 11 -16.71 -12.23 -25.81
N PHE A 12 -15.42 -12.59 -25.94
CA PHE A 12 -14.45 -12.66 -24.84
C PHE A 12 -13.60 -11.40 -24.65
N VAL A 13 -13.47 -10.52 -25.64
CA VAL A 13 -12.82 -9.20 -25.50
C VAL A 13 -13.36 -8.37 -24.31
N PRO A 14 -14.68 -8.25 -24.06
CA PRO A 14 -15.16 -7.50 -22.90
C PRO A 14 -14.85 -8.19 -21.56
N LEU A 15 -14.67 -9.51 -21.52
CA LEU A 15 -14.24 -10.24 -20.33
C LEU A 15 -12.77 -9.96 -19.97
N LEU A 16 -11.92 -9.69 -20.97
CA LEU A 16 -10.53 -9.27 -20.75
C LEU A 16 -10.41 -7.84 -20.19
N ILE A 17 -11.41 -6.98 -20.43
CA ILE A 17 -11.44 -5.59 -19.91
C ILE A 17 -11.86 -5.54 -18.42
N LEU A 18 -12.36 -6.65 -17.85
CA LEU A 18 -12.84 -6.69 -16.47
C LEU A 18 -11.69 -6.78 -15.43
N ALA A 19 -10.50 -7.21 -15.84
CA ALA A 19 -9.30 -7.14 -14.99
C ALA A 19 -8.71 -5.73 -15.07
N LYS A 20 -9.09 -4.86 -14.12
CA LYS A 20 -8.44 -3.56 -13.97
C LYS A 20 -7.05 -3.77 -13.38
N GLU A 21 -6.06 -3.90 -14.26
CA GLU A 21 -4.65 -3.89 -13.84
C GLU A 21 -4.34 -2.60 -13.07
N PRO A 22 -3.52 -2.67 -11.99
CA PRO A 22 -3.10 -1.48 -11.27
C PRO A 22 -2.42 -0.52 -12.24
N THR A 23 -2.86 0.73 -12.25
CA THR A 23 -2.32 1.70 -13.21
C THR A 23 -0.91 2.08 -12.78
N PRO A 24 0.12 1.87 -13.62
CA PRO A 24 1.47 2.22 -13.23
C PRO A 24 1.59 3.73 -12.96
N PRO A 25 2.45 4.15 -12.02
CA PRO A 25 2.76 5.55 -11.82
C PRO A 25 3.26 6.19 -13.12
N ILE A 26 2.98 7.49 -13.30
CA ILE A 26 3.37 8.22 -14.51
C ILE A 26 4.37 9.35 -14.18
N PRO A 27 5.28 9.73 -15.10
CA PRO A 27 6.14 10.88 -14.91
C PRO A 27 5.33 12.15 -14.58
N TYR A 28 5.78 12.92 -13.60
CA TYR A 28 5.10 14.15 -13.19
C TYR A 28 6.10 15.19 -12.69
N ASN A 29 5.97 16.43 -13.16
CA ASN A 29 6.86 17.51 -12.74
C ASN A 29 6.43 18.07 -11.38
N TYR A 30 6.86 17.41 -10.30
CA TYR A 30 6.61 17.87 -8.93
C TYR A 30 7.31 19.20 -8.61
N LEU A 31 8.48 19.47 -9.20
CA LEU A 31 9.26 20.70 -8.98
C LEU A 31 8.51 21.96 -9.44
N ALA A 32 7.56 21.83 -10.36
CA ALA A 32 6.69 22.92 -10.78
C ALA A 32 5.73 23.39 -9.66
N LYS A 33 5.46 22.57 -8.65
CA LYS A 33 4.55 22.92 -7.54
C LYS A 33 5.24 23.83 -6.51
N LYS A 34 4.53 24.86 -6.05
CA LYS A 34 5.02 25.80 -5.02
C LYS A 34 5.25 25.07 -3.70
N GLU A 35 4.34 24.17 -3.34
CA GLU A 35 4.36 23.38 -2.11
C GLU A 35 5.62 22.50 -2.06
N VAL A 36 6.01 21.93 -3.20
CA VAL A 36 7.21 21.11 -3.34
C VAL A 36 8.47 21.97 -3.17
N ARG A 37 8.54 23.15 -3.79
CA ARG A 37 9.68 24.05 -3.58
C ARG A 37 9.82 24.48 -2.12
N ASN A 38 8.69 24.79 -1.45
CA ASN A 38 8.69 25.10 -0.03
C ASN A 38 9.15 23.91 0.83
N PHE A 39 8.77 22.69 0.47
CA PHE A 39 9.24 21.48 1.13
C PHE A 39 10.76 21.29 0.97
N ILE A 40 11.30 21.47 -0.24
CA ILE A 40 12.76 21.42 -0.48
C ILE A 40 13.47 22.46 0.38
N ASP A 41 12.97 23.70 0.42
CA ASP A 41 13.54 24.76 1.25
C ASP A 41 13.52 24.41 2.74
N MET A 42 12.44 23.78 3.22
CA MET A 42 12.36 23.27 4.60
C MET A 42 13.40 22.19 4.85
N MET A 43 13.54 21.21 3.95
CA MET A 43 14.51 20.12 4.09
C MET A 43 15.94 20.63 4.16
N VAL A 44 16.27 21.63 3.35
CA VAL A 44 17.60 22.26 3.35
C VAL A 44 17.81 23.12 4.62
N LYS A 45 16.86 23.98 4.97
CA LYS A 45 17.06 24.95 6.07
C LYS A 45 16.97 24.31 7.45
N LYS A 46 16.01 23.40 7.65
CA LYS A 46 15.71 22.82 8.97
C LYS A 46 16.47 21.53 9.23
N TYR A 47 16.58 20.68 8.21
CA TYR A 47 17.17 19.34 8.35
C TYR A 47 18.53 19.22 7.65
N HIS A 48 19.05 20.32 7.09
CA HIS A 48 20.40 20.42 6.50
C HIS A 48 20.70 19.41 5.39
N PHE A 49 19.66 19.00 4.65
CA PHE A 49 19.86 18.16 3.46
C PHE A 49 20.55 18.94 2.34
N ASP A 50 21.36 18.24 1.55
CA ASP A 50 21.87 18.78 0.30
C ASP A 50 20.72 19.07 -0.67
N ARG A 51 20.69 20.29 -1.22
CA ARG A 51 19.60 20.72 -2.11
C ARG A 51 19.56 19.91 -3.39
N ASN A 52 20.72 19.60 -3.97
CA ASN A 52 20.80 18.90 -5.24
C ASN A 52 20.28 17.47 -5.09
N TYR A 53 20.67 16.79 -4.01
CA TYR A 53 20.16 15.48 -3.65
C TYR A 53 18.64 15.43 -3.57
N ILE A 54 18.01 16.31 -2.76
CA ILE A 54 16.55 16.31 -2.62
C ILE A 54 15.87 16.66 -3.96
N THR A 55 16.43 17.61 -4.71
CA THR A 55 15.88 17.99 -6.02
C THR A 55 15.91 16.83 -7.00
N GLU A 56 16.99 16.06 -7.04
CA GLU A 56 17.14 14.87 -7.88
C GLU A 56 16.16 13.75 -7.47
N VAL A 57 16.01 13.49 -6.17
CA VAL A 57 15.03 12.51 -5.65
C VAL A 57 13.61 12.90 -6.09
N ILE A 58 13.23 14.16 -5.94
CA ILE A 58 11.89 14.65 -6.31
C ILE A 58 11.69 14.70 -7.82
N GLN A 59 12.73 14.99 -8.60
CA GLN A 59 12.67 14.98 -10.07
C GLN A 59 12.32 13.59 -10.63
N ASN A 60 12.78 12.54 -9.96
CA ASN A 60 12.51 11.14 -10.34
C ASN A 60 11.21 10.59 -9.73
N ALA A 61 10.50 11.37 -8.90
CA ALA A 61 9.25 10.93 -8.30
C ALA A 61 8.13 10.79 -9.35
N MET A 62 7.37 9.70 -9.27
CA MET A 62 6.27 9.41 -10.19
C MET A 62 4.92 9.67 -9.52
N TYR A 63 3.94 10.06 -10.33
CA TYR A 63 2.57 10.27 -9.89
C TYR A 63 1.75 8.99 -9.92
N ASP A 64 1.46 8.47 -8.72
CA ASP A 64 0.56 7.35 -8.51
C ASP A 64 -0.89 7.83 -8.31
N ARG A 65 -1.66 7.72 -9.38
CA ARG A 65 -3.10 8.07 -9.39
C ARG A 65 -3.93 7.14 -8.53
N GLU A 66 -3.55 5.86 -8.44
CA GLU A 66 -4.30 4.88 -7.69
C GLU A 66 -4.16 5.17 -6.19
N THR A 67 -2.93 5.41 -5.73
CA THR A 67 -2.68 5.83 -4.35
C THR A 67 -3.44 7.12 -4.03
N LEU A 68 -3.35 8.16 -4.88
CA LEU A 68 -4.13 9.38 -4.64
C LEU A 68 -5.63 9.09 -4.52
N SER A 69 -6.18 8.25 -5.41
CA SER A 69 -7.60 7.91 -5.40
C SER A 69 -8.05 7.16 -4.14
N ARG A 70 -7.16 6.39 -3.49
CA ARG A 70 -7.44 5.74 -2.21
C ARG A 70 -7.58 6.77 -1.08
N TYR A 71 -6.77 7.83 -1.10
CA TYR A 71 -6.78 8.87 -0.08
C TYR A 71 -7.79 9.99 -0.33
N THR A 72 -8.10 10.30 -1.60
CA THR A 72 -9.10 11.32 -1.99
C THR A 72 -10.45 10.73 -2.37
N GLY A 73 -10.60 9.41 -2.27
CA GLY A 73 -11.80 8.68 -2.67
C GLY A 73 -13.03 9.04 -1.85
N LYS A 74 -14.21 8.62 -2.32
CA LYS A 74 -15.52 8.84 -1.69
C LYS A 74 -15.73 7.99 -0.43
N TYR A 75 -14.71 7.81 0.42
CA TYR A 75 -14.92 7.19 1.71
C TYR A 75 -15.83 8.11 2.53
N LYS A 76 -17.03 7.64 2.84
CA LYS A 76 -17.96 8.38 3.70
C LYS A 76 -17.55 8.09 5.14
N VAL A 77 -16.99 9.11 5.79
CA VAL A 77 -16.76 9.10 7.24
C VAL A 77 -18.06 8.67 7.95
N GLY A 78 -17.97 7.65 8.81
CA GLY A 78 -19.13 7.09 9.51
C GLY A 78 -19.93 6.02 8.76
N SER A 79 -19.51 5.62 7.55
CA SER A 79 -20.05 4.43 6.88
C SER A 79 -19.28 3.18 7.26
N THR A 80 -19.99 2.08 7.53
CA THR A 80 -19.35 0.78 7.71
C THR A 80 -19.15 0.09 6.37
N ASN A 81 -17.94 -0.41 6.13
CA ASN A 81 -17.61 -1.20 4.94
C ASN A 81 -17.93 -2.70 5.12
N GLY A 82 -18.56 -3.11 6.22
CA GLY A 82 -18.96 -4.49 6.50
C GLY A 82 -19.20 -4.79 7.99
N SER A 83 -19.73 -5.96 8.31
CA SER A 83 -19.87 -6.40 9.72
C SER A 83 -18.51 -6.72 10.35
N TRP A 84 -18.47 -6.72 11.68
CA TRP A 84 -17.33 -7.25 12.45
C TRP A 84 -16.97 -8.68 12.01
N GLU A 85 -17.96 -9.55 11.84
CA GLU A 85 -17.74 -10.94 11.41
C GLU A 85 -17.04 -11.02 10.05
N ARG A 86 -17.42 -10.15 9.10
CA ARG A 86 -16.74 -10.10 7.81
C ARG A 86 -15.29 -9.68 7.98
N TYR A 87 -15.01 -8.65 8.76
CA TYR A 87 -13.62 -8.21 8.99
C TYR A 87 -12.80 -9.32 9.65
N LYS A 88 -13.31 -9.89 10.74
CA LYS A 88 -12.69 -10.99 11.49
C LYS A 88 -12.30 -12.16 10.59
N ALA A 89 -13.18 -12.55 9.66
CA ALA A 89 -12.94 -13.64 8.72
C ALA A 89 -11.79 -13.37 7.73
N HIS A 90 -11.38 -12.11 7.51
CA HIS A 90 -10.24 -11.75 6.66
C HIS A 90 -8.92 -11.65 7.42
N VAL A 91 -8.94 -11.56 8.75
CA VAL A 91 -7.73 -11.39 9.58
C VAL A 91 -7.42 -12.60 10.47
N LEU A 92 -8.42 -13.42 10.78
CA LEU A 92 -8.29 -14.63 11.61
C LEU A 92 -8.64 -15.90 10.82
N ASP A 93 -8.26 -15.95 9.55
CA ASP A 93 -8.37 -17.17 8.75
C ASP A 93 -7.21 -18.14 9.04
N ALA A 94 -7.34 -19.38 8.56
CA ALA A 94 -6.38 -20.44 8.84
C ALA A 94 -4.97 -20.16 8.29
N GLU A 95 -4.86 -19.50 7.13
CA GLU A 95 -3.57 -19.18 6.52
C GLU A 95 -2.85 -18.10 7.34
N THR A 96 -3.58 -17.05 7.73
CA THR A 96 -3.04 -15.96 8.57
C THR A 96 -2.58 -16.49 9.93
N LEU A 97 -3.38 -17.34 10.57
CA LEU A 97 -3.01 -17.94 11.87
C LEU A 97 -1.79 -18.86 11.79
N GLN A 98 -1.67 -19.63 10.70
CA GLN A 98 -0.49 -20.47 10.47
C GLN A 98 0.77 -19.62 10.27
N LYS A 99 0.69 -18.55 9.46
CA LYS A 99 1.78 -17.59 9.26
C LYS A 99 2.19 -16.91 10.57
N ALA A 100 1.22 -16.49 11.39
CA ALA A 100 1.48 -15.89 12.69
C ALA A 100 2.22 -16.85 13.64
N LYS A 101 1.81 -18.12 13.66
CA LYS A 101 2.48 -19.17 14.44
C LYS A 101 3.92 -19.39 13.97
N GLU A 102 4.14 -19.51 12.67
CA GLU A 102 5.48 -19.67 12.08
C GLU A 102 6.37 -18.46 12.38
N PHE A 103 5.85 -17.25 12.23
CA PHE A 103 6.56 -16.02 12.57
C PHE A 103 6.96 -16.01 14.04
N LYS A 104 6.02 -16.29 14.96
CA LYS A 104 6.29 -16.35 16.40
C LYS A 104 7.38 -17.37 16.74
N GLN A 105 7.35 -18.54 16.11
CA GLN A 105 8.36 -19.59 16.30
C GLN A 105 9.75 -19.15 15.80
N ASN A 106 9.82 -18.59 14.59
CA ASN A 106 11.07 -18.18 13.96
C ASN A 106 11.75 -17.02 14.70
N TYR A 107 10.96 -16.11 15.29
CA TYR A 107 11.46 -14.91 15.96
C TYR A 107 11.30 -14.94 17.49
N TYR A 108 11.05 -16.13 18.07
CA TYR A 108 10.77 -16.27 19.51
C TYR A 108 11.79 -15.57 20.42
N PRO A 109 13.13 -15.71 20.24
CA PRO A 109 14.10 -15.04 21.12
C PRO A 109 14.01 -13.50 21.04
N THR A 110 13.72 -12.96 19.85
CA THR A 110 13.55 -11.52 19.63
C THR A 110 12.27 -11.02 20.28
N LEU A 111 11.16 -11.76 20.11
CA LEU A 111 9.87 -11.43 20.70
C LEU A 111 9.91 -11.48 22.23
N LEU A 112 10.55 -12.52 22.80
CA LEU A 112 10.74 -12.63 24.25
C LEU A 112 11.58 -11.47 24.80
N ARG A 113 12.66 -11.09 24.10
CA ARG A 113 13.45 -9.92 24.50
C ARG A 113 12.63 -8.63 24.45
N ALA A 114 11.84 -8.43 23.39
CA ALA A 114 10.98 -7.25 23.26
C ALA A 114 9.93 -7.20 24.37
N GLU A 115 9.34 -8.34 24.73
CA GLU A 115 8.42 -8.45 25.86
C GLU A 115 9.07 -8.07 27.19
N GLN A 116 10.29 -8.56 27.45
CA GLN A 116 11.03 -8.24 28.67
C GLN A 116 11.49 -6.78 28.73
N GLU A 117 11.91 -6.22 27.61
CA GLU A 117 12.48 -4.87 27.51
C GLU A 117 11.39 -3.79 27.51
N TYR A 118 10.27 -4.03 26.83
CA TYR A 118 9.21 -3.04 26.62
C TYR A 118 7.90 -3.35 27.36
N GLY A 119 7.78 -4.52 28.00
CA GLY A 119 6.58 -4.90 28.75
C GLY A 119 5.35 -5.18 27.88
N VAL A 120 5.54 -5.50 26.60
CA VAL A 120 4.48 -5.80 25.64
C VAL A 120 4.42 -7.30 25.39
N ASP A 121 3.29 -7.93 25.71
CA ASP A 121 3.12 -9.37 25.47
C ASP A 121 3.33 -9.71 24.00
N MET A 122 4.08 -10.78 23.76
CA MET A 122 4.53 -11.15 22.41
C MET A 122 3.37 -11.46 21.45
N ASP A 123 2.22 -11.93 21.93
CA ASP A 123 1.05 -12.16 21.08
C ASP A 123 0.42 -10.86 20.58
N TYR A 124 0.51 -9.76 21.34
CA TYR A 124 0.17 -8.44 20.80
C TYR A 124 1.14 -8.02 19.70
N ILE A 125 2.45 -8.22 19.89
CA ILE A 125 3.45 -7.89 18.87
C ILE A 125 3.18 -8.66 17.58
N VAL A 126 2.93 -9.97 17.70
CA VAL A 126 2.60 -10.83 16.54
C VAL A 126 1.29 -10.42 15.87
N GLY A 127 0.27 -10.05 16.64
CA GLY A 127 -1.02 -9.59 16.08
C GLY A 127 -0.94 -8.27 15.29
N PHE A 128 0.12 -7.48 15.47
CA PHE A 128 0.34 -6.23 14.73
C PHE A 128 1.17 -6.39 13.44
N MET A 129 1.88 -7.52 13.27
CA MET A 129 2.76 -7.79 12.13
C MET A 129 2.01 -8.42 10.96
#